data_AF-A0A520IGN9-F1
#
_entry.id   AF-A0A520IGN9-F1
#
_cell.length_a   1.000
_cell.length_b   1.000
_cell.length_c   1.000
_cell.angle_alpha   90.00
_cell.angle_beta   90.00
_cell.angle_gamma   90.00
#
_symmetry.space_group_name_H-M   'P 1'
#
loop_
_entity.id
_entity.type
_entity.pdbx_description
1 polymer ?
#
loop_
_entity_poly.entity_id
_entity_poly.type
_entity_poly.pdbx_seq_one_letter_code
_entity_poly.pdbx_strand_id
1 'polypeptide(L)' 'FLEAYDRLDITHKVDMYMLSSSVYENDIEKAKTYKTIKGFISKPLSIERLSDLLKGIRL' A
#
# COMPACT_ATOMS: atom_id res chain seq x y z
N PHE A 1 3.24 -12.26 -4.92
CA PHE A 1 1.91 -11.89 -4.37
C PHE A 1 1.19 -10.93 -5.32
N LEU A 2 1.70 -9.72 -5.57
CA LEU A 2 1.03 -8.72 -6.40
C LEU A 2 0.61 -9.25 -7.78
N GLU A 3 1.50 -9.92 -8.50
CA GLU A 3 1.15 -10.55 -9.79
C GLU A 3 0.02 -11.59 -9.69
N ALA A 4 -0.05 -12.32 -8.57
CA ALA A 4 -1.14 -13.28 -8.34
C ALA A 4 -2.44 -12.56 -8.00
N TYR A 5 -2.37 -11.47 -7.23
CA TYR A 5 -3.50 -10.63 -6.90
C TYR A 5 -4.09 -9.97 -8.17
N ASP A 6 -3.25 -9.46 -9.06
CA ASP A 6 -3.68 -8.87 -10.33
C ASP A 6 -4.40 -9.88 -11.25
N ARG A 7 -4.15 -11.18 -11.07
CA ARG A 7 -4.83 -12.26 -11.82
C ARG A 7 -6.19 -12.65 -11.24
N LEU A 8 -6.59 -12.14 -10.07
CA LEU A 8 -7.88 -12.48 -9.44
C LEU A 8 -9.08 -11.75 -10.08
N ASP A 9 -8.85 -10.88 -11.07
CA ASP A 9 -9.88 -10.09 -11.76
C ASP A 9 -10.83 -9.36 -10.79
N ILE A 10 -10.25 -8.75 -9.75
CA ILE A 10 -11.01 -8.02 -8.73
C ILE A 10 -11.56 -6.73 -9.36
N THR A 11 -12.88 -6.69 -9.55
CA THR A 11 -13.57 -5.57 -10.21
C THR A 11 -13.93 -4.43 -9.26
N HIS A 12 -13.97 -4.68 -7.95
CA HIS A 12 -14.21 -3.65 -6.96
C HIS A 12 -12.90 -2.95 -6.58
N LYS A 13 -13.00 -1.66 -6.25
CA LYS A 13 -11.83 -0.87 -5.87
C LYS A 13 -11.30 -1.34 -4.52
N VAL A 14 -10.03 -1.74 -4.47
CA VAL A 14 -9.31 -2.10 -3.24
C VAL A 14 -8.14 -1.15 -3.03
N ASP A 15 -8.13 -0.46 -1.89
CA ASP A 15 -7.02 0.40 -1.49
C ASP A 15 -5.93 -0.46 -0.80
N MET A 16 -4.90 -0.87 -1.56
CA MET A 16 -3.79 -1.68 -1.03
C MET A 16 -2.58 -0.81 -0.67
N TYR A 17 -1.99 -1.04 0.51
CA TYR A 17 -0.78 -0.34 0.96
C TYR A 17 0.32 -1.35 1.33
N MET A 18 1.57 -1.02 1.00
CA MET A 18 2.73 -1.83 1.36
C MET A 18 3.31 -1.38 2.70
N LEU A 19 3.36 -2.27 3.70
CA LEU A 19 3.95 -2.00 5.01
C LEU A 19 5.35 -2.63 5.13
N SER A 20 6.40 -1.83 5.30
CA SER A 20 7.79 -2.33 5.31
C SER A 20 8.69 -1.56 6.27
N SER A 21 9.78 -2.23 6.71
CA SER A 21 10.84 -1.61 7.53
C SER A 21 11.95 -0.98 6.69
N SER A 22 11.88 -1.11 5.35
CA SER A 22 12.93 -0.57 4.48
C SER A 22 12.89 0.95 4.48
N VAL A 23 14.05 1.53 4.75
CA VAL A 23 14.32 2.97 4.60
C VAL A 23 15.13 3.26 3.33
N TYR A 24 15.40 2.23 2.52
CA TYR A 24 16.17 2.38 1.31
C TYR A 24 15.26 2.91 0.18
N GLU A 25 15.68 4.02 -0.42
CA GLU A 25 14.91 4.73 -1.46
C GLU A 25 14.57 3.83 -2.65
N ASN A 26 15.47 2.94 -3.06
CA ASN A 26 15.25 2.02 -4.17
C ASN A 26 14.07 1.06 -3.93
N ASP A 27 13.85 0.62 -2.69
CA ASP A 27 12.74 -0.25 -2.35
C ASP A 27 11.41 0.52 -2.37
N ILE A 28 11.45 1.77 -1.91
CA ILE A 28 10.30 2.69 -1.92
C ILE A 28 9.92 3.03 -3.37
N GLU A 29 10.90 3.37 -4.21
CA GLU A 29 10.68 3.67 -5.62
C GLU A 29 10.16 2.47 -6.38
N LYS A 30 10.75 1.28 -6.18
CA LYS A 30 10.22 0.04 -6.75
C LYS A 30 8.78 -0.20 -6.31
N ALA A 31 8.46 0.01 -5.04
CA ALA A 31 7.10 -0.13 -4.54
C ALA A 31 6.13 0.80 -5.31
N LYS A 32 6.48 2.08 -5.49
CA LYS A 32 5.67 3.06 -6.23
C LYS A 32 5.38 2.65 -7.69
N THR A 33 6.19 1.78 -8.30
CA THR A 33 5.93 1.28 -9.67
C THR A 33 4.78 0.29 -9.78
N TYR A 34 4.35 -0.33 -8.67
CA TYR A 34 3.24 -1.28 -8.69
C TYR A 34 1.90 -0.53 -8.70
N LYS A 35 1.17 -0.59 -9.82
CA LYS A 35 -0.15 0.07 -9.96
C LYS A 35 -1.18 -0.39 -8.92
N THR A 36 -1.05 -1.62 -8.46
CA THR A 36 -1.93 -2.27 -7.48
C THR A 36 -1.79 -1.66 -6.09
N ILE A 37 -0.66 -1.02 -5.76
CA ILE A 37 -0.46 -0.39 -4.46
C ILE A 37 -0.70 1.11 -4.54
N LYS A 38 -1.45 1.63 -3.58
CA LYS A 38 -1.76 3.06 -3.41
C LYS A 38 -0.65 3.82 -2.70
N GLY A 39 0.19 3.11 -1.93
CA GLY A 39 1.32 3.74 -1.27
C GLY A 39 2.11 2.80 -0.36
N PHE A 40 3.18 3.35 0.18
CA PHE A 40 4.08 2.70 1.10
C PHE A 40 3.91 3.26 2.51
N ILE A 41 4.02 2.40 3.51
CA ILE A 41 3.92 2.71 4.92
C ILE A 41 5.18 2.17 5.59
N SER A 42 5.95 3.06 6.22
CA SER A 42 7.09 2.66 7.02
C SER A 42 6.64 2.11 8.37
N LYS A 43 7.30 1.04 8.81
CA LYS A 43 7.13 0.51 10.16
C LYS A 43 7.90 1.36 11.19
N PRO A 44 7.44 1.41 12.46
CA PRO A 44 6.20 0.82 12.96
C PRO A 44 4.97 1.59 12.48
N LEU A 45 3.87 0.87 12.26
CA LEU A 45 2.58 1.51 11.95
C LEU A 45 2.00 2.12 13.22
N SER A 46 2.00 3.46 13.31
CA SER A 46 1.36 4.16 14.43
C SER A 46 -0.16 4.25 14.25
N ILE A 47 -0.88 4.42 15.36
CA ILE A 47 -2.32 4.64 15.34
C ILE A 47 -2.66 5.95 14.63
N GLU A 48 -1.88 7.02 14.79
CA GLU A 48 -2.14 8.27 14.07
C GLU A 48 -2.03 8.05 12.56
N ARG A 49 -1.00 7.34 12.10
CA ARG A 49 -0.80 7.05 10.68
C ARG A 49 -1.94 6.20 10.12
N LEU A 50 -2.40 5.20 10.87
CA LEU A 50 -3.57 4.40 10.47
C LEU A 50 -4.84 5.26 10.40
N SER A 51 -5.07 6.12 11.39
CA SER A 51 -6.22 7.04 11.42
C SER A 51 -6.23 7.97 10.19
N ASP A 52 -5.07 8.52 9.82
CA ASP A 52 -4.96 9.37 8.64
C ASP A 52 -5.23 8.62 7.33
N LEU A 53 -4.80 7.36 7.23
CA LEU A 53 -5.12 6.51 6.07
C LEU A 53 -6.62 6.23 5.97
N LEU A 54 -7.27 5.97 7.11
CA LEU A 54 -8.71 5.69 7.18
C LEU A 54 -9.56 6.91 6.83
N LYS A 55 -9.14 8.14 7.18
CA LYS A 55 -9.85 9.38 6.78
C LYS A 55 -9.97 9.52 5.26
N GLY A 56 -9.01 8.97 4.51
CA GLY A 56 -8.99 8.99 3.05
C GLY A 56 -9.85 7.91 2.38
N ILE A 57 -10.36 6.95 3.17
CA ILE A 57 -11.24 5.88 2.68
C ILE A 57 -12.68 6.36 2.88
N ARG A 58 -13.35 6.72 1.79
CA ARG A 58 -14.81 6.94 1.82
C ARG A 58 -15.48 5.57 1.98
N LEU A 59 -16.11 5.38 3.14
CA LEU A 59 -17.09 4.31 3.40
C LEU A 59 -18.38 4.57 2.61
#